data_AF-A0AAN8PRG2-F1
#
_entry.id   AF-A0AAN8PRG2-F1
#
_cell.length_a   1.000
_cell.length_b   1.000
_cell.length_c   1.000
_cell.angle_alpha   90.00
_cell.angle_beta   90.00
_cell.angle_gamma   90.00
#
_symmetry.space_group_name_H-M   'P 1'
#
loop_
_entity.id
_entity.type
_entity.pdbx_description
1 polymer ?
#
loop_
_entity_poly.entity_id
_entity_poly.type
_entity_poly.pdbx_seq_one_letter_code
_entity_poly.pdbx_strand_id
1 'polypeptide(L)'
;MPKRPHPPPTRRKKTPKAPETADEYLAVAVELEESGERWRSGDVAKAGRFFVQAITAYETTLVRYPNNFDARYNRARLLYTLTQLPLPTAFFPQTSTPEARLLAAAEAHRECNDLEQNSSDILFNYGQTLSSLGEFYANKPEEGEDVLGGVGGEETLAKEIERLLSSKQAFENSWSVLQQCLVVQEGDYKATLEQSQSFDSNGVLQDGGEDMNDANDDDDDNDENGGGVKLPLEERRNSTTSSRSSNSGGGGNTTQWASILEPTTKLSILDTALTMLEVQTSILTLSTPTTAIKLFSKEYLEQLTTHANTILENYILPIAGGLHEEDEYSKLGLESNDVAEKEMEATLSRANFLTALAETKYYLGLNSLESWEEEVKSAFDPFTLYPPSPTNPPESYKGIIDLTTSWMALCDRSTAYTTLSTTYLPTNPSKSWKLLSTISSPSLSSATKLAPDKEKPGIYLARGNLELLRSKIPIEAAVKGKEVLLKNAGVYYRGVVASSGSSLIGAVDGVKIAELVEEARVKEAVIKLEYEGDWEPLKGVIRSGVGKAVVWRIVKAAVEEGVFGREVLGVIEEGMRG
;
A
#
# COMPACT_ATOMS: atom_id res chain seq x y z
N MET A 1 38.99 -17.87 58.00
CA MET A 1 38.22 -17.25 56.89
C MET A 1 37.59 -18.36 56.06
N PRO A 2 36.25 -18.45 55.92
CA PRO A 2 35.61 -19.47 55.10
C PRO A 2 35.62 -19.07 53.61
N LYS A 3 35.81 -20.06 52.74
CA LYS A 3 35.90 -19.93 51.27
C LYS A 3 34.53 -19.54 50.69
N ARG A 4 34.52 -18.63 49.70
CA ARG A 4 33.32 -18.24 48.94
C ARG A 4 32.77 -19.42 48.13
N PRO A 5 31.44 -19.58 48.01
CA PRO A 5 30.85 -20.64 47.21
C PRO A 5 30.98 -20.34 45.71
N HIS A 6 31.26 -21.37 44.91
CA HIS A 6 31.29 -21.30 43.45
C HIS A 6 29.87 -21.06 42.90
N PRO A 7 29.72 -20.34 41.76
CA PRO A 7 28.43 -20.20 41.10
C PRO A 7 27.94 -21.55 40.55
N PRO A 8 26.62 -21.78 40.46
CA PRO A 8 26.07 -23.03 39.98
C PRO A 8 26.41 -23.27 38.51
N PRO A 9 26.56 -24.53 38.07
CA PRO A 9 26.89 -24.84 36.68
C PRO A 9 25.74 -24.41 35.77
N THR A 10 26.09 -23.68 34.70
CA THR A 10 25.13 -23.29 33.67
C THR A 10 24.58 -24.54 32.98
N ARG A 11 23.25 -24.67 32.99
CA ARG A 11 22.53 -25.78 32.36
C ARG A 11 22.80 -25.75 30.85
N ARG A 12 23.53 -26.75 30.33
CA ARG A 12 23.76 -26.92 28.88
C ARG A 12 22.41 -27.01 28.17
N LYS A 13 22.14 -26.09 27.24
CA LYS A 13 21.01 -26.21 26.29
C LYS A 13 21.20 -27.50 25.50
N LYS A 14 20.19 -28.38 25.50
CA LYS A 14 20.17 -29.58 24.64
C LYS A 14 20.33 -29.12 23.19
N THR A 15 21.24 -29.74 22.45
CA THR A 15 21.34 -29.58 20.99
C THR A 15 20.00 -29.98 20.39
N PRO A 16 19.37 -29.12 19.55
CA PRO A 16 18.13 -29.48 18.89
C PRO A 16 18.36 -30.69 17.98
N LYS A 17 17.42 -31.66 18.01
CA LYS A 17 17.40 -32.80 17.09
C LYS A 17 17.27 -32.25 15.67
N ALA A 18 17.99 -32.81 14.70
CA ALA A 18 17.82 -32.43 13.30
C ALA A 18 16.40 -32.78 12.85
N PRO A 19 15.73 -31.94 12.04
CA PRO A 19 14.41 -32.24 11.52
C PRO A 19 14.48 -33.45 10.57
N GLU A 20 13.48 -34.33 10.64
CA GLU A 20 13.42 -35.60 9.92
C GLU A 20 12.17 -35.72 9.04
N THR A 21 11.09 -35.00 9.33
CA THR A 21 9.82 -35.02 8.57
C THR A 21 9.53 -33.68 7.89
N ALA A 22 8.64 -33.66 6.89
CA ALA A 22 8.24 -32.42 6.21
C ALA A 22 7.75 -31.35 7.20
N ASP A 23 6.92 -31.77 8.18
CA ASP A 23 6.37 -30.88 9.21
C ASP A 23 7.45 -30.35 10.15
N GLU A 24 8.45 -31.16 10.52
CA GLU A 24 9.56 -30.70 11.37
C GLU A 24 10.45 -29.69 10.64
N TYR A 25 10.68 -29.88 9.34
CA TYR A 25 11.40 -28.91 8.50
C TYR A 25 10.59 -27.60 8.35
N LEU A 26 9.28 -27.71 8.11
CA LEU A 26 8.38 -26.56 8.00
C LEU A 26 8.31 -25.77 9.33
N ALA A 27 8.18 -26.47 10.47
CA ALA A 27 8.10 -25.85 11.79
C ALA A 27 9.35 -25.01 12.12
N VAL A 28 10.55 -25.47 11.72
CA VAL A 28 11.78 -24.69 11.88
C VAL A 28 11.73 -23.38 11.10
N ALA A 29 11.21 -23.42 9.87
CA ALA A 29 11.08 -22.21 9.05
C ALA A 29 10.05 -21.23 9.64
N VAL A 30 8.90 -21.74 10.09
CA VAL A 30 7.84 -20.94 10.74
C VAL A 30 8.34 -20.29 12.04
N GLU A 31 9.10 -21.00 12.87
CA GLU A 31 9.65 -20.42 14.13
C GLU A 31 10.60 -19.24 13.84
N LEU A 32 11.38 -19.33 12.76
CA LEU A 32 12.26 -18.25 12.30
C LEU A 32 11.46 -17.06 11.76
N GLU A 33 10.39 -17.32 11.00
CA GLU A 33 9.48 -16.28 10.49
C GLU A 33 8.78 -15.53 11.63
N GLU A 34 8.18 -16.26 12.58
CA GLU A 34 7.57 -15.66 13.78
C GLU A 34 8.58 -14.84 14.59
N SER A 35 9.83 -15.33 14.67
CA SER A 35 10.90 -14.59 15.32
C SER A 35 11.17 -13.27 14.60
N GLY A 36 11.18 -13.26 13.27
CA GLY A 36 11.33 -12.05 12.47
C GLY A 36 10.21 -11.04 12.71
N GLU A 37 8.95 -11.49 12.72
CA GLU A 37 7.79 -10.63 12.98
C GLU A 37 7.88 -9.93 14.35
N ARG A 38 8.35 -10.63 15.39
CA ARG A 38 8.55 -10.03 16.72
C ARG A 38 9.55 -8.87 16.74
N TRP A 39 10.51 -8.82 15.81
CA TRP A 39 11.50 -7.74 15.72
C TRP A 39 11.11 -6.63 14.75
N ARG A 40 10.07 -6.82 13.92
CA ARG A 40 9.73 -5.96 12.79
C ARG A 40 9.49 -4.50 13.18
N SER A 41 8.78 -4.24 14.29
CA SER A 41 8.48 -2.88 14.76
C SER A 41 9.67 -2.18 15.45
N GLY A 42 10.71 -2.92 15.83
CA GLY A 42 11.83 -2.42 16.64
C GLY A 42 13.17 -2.42 15.91
N ASP A 43 13.70 -3.61 15.60
CA ASP A 43 14.98 -3.79 14.92
C ASP A 43 14.73 -4.45 13.57
N VAL A 44 14.42 -3.62 12.57
CA VAL A 44 14.11 -4.06 11.20
C VAL A 44 15.26 -4.86 10.60
N ALA A 45 16.51 -4.49 10.87
CA ALA A 45 17.68 -5.23 10.40
C ALA A 45 17.75 -6.64 11.03
N LYS A 46 17.34 -6.79 12.28
CA LYS A 46 17.23 -8.10 12.94
C LYS A 46 16.05 -8.90 12.43
N ALA A 47 14.90 -8.28 12.20
CA ALA A 47 13.76 -8.91 11.55
C ALA A 47 14.18 -9.47 10.17
N GLY A 48 14.84 -8.65 9.35
CA GLY A 48 15.37 -9.07 8.05
C GLY A 48 16.31 -10.27 8.14
N ARG A 49 17.21 -10.32 9.15
CA ARG A 49 18.10 -11.49 9.34
C ARG A 49 17.32 -12.78 9.63
N PHE A 50 16.27 -12.71 10.45
CA PHE A 50 15.40 -13.85 10.72
C PHE A 50 14.62 -14.26 9.47
N PHE A 51 14.10 -13.31 8.70
CA PHE A 51 13.39 -13.60 7.46
C PHE A 51 14.29 -14.27 6.42
N VAL A 52 15.54 -13.81 6.25
CA VAL A 52 16.51 -14.50 5.38
C VAL A 52 16.76 -15.94 5.85
N GLN A 53 16.89 -16.16 7.16
CA GLN A 53 17.06 -17.51 7.72
C GLN A 53 15.84 -18.40 7.48
N ALA A 54 14.63 -17.86 7.65
CA ALA A 54 13.38 -18.56 7.37
C ALA A 54 13.24 -18.91 5.89
N ILE A 55 13.57 -18.00 4.96
CA ILE A 55 13.61 -18.29 3.52
C ILE A 55 14.55 -19.46 3.22
N THR A 56 15.77 -19.45 3.78
CA THR A 56 16.72 -20.57 3.61
C THR A 56 16.18 -21.88 4.20
N ALA A 57 15.46 -21.82 5.32
CA ALA A 57 14.82 -23.00 5.92
C ALA A 57 13.69 -23.54 5.04
N TYR A 58 12.83 -22.68 4.48
CA TYR A 58 11.81 -23.07 3.49
C TYR A 58 12.45 -23.67 2.24
N GLU A 59 13.50 -23.08 1.70
CA GLU A 59 14.24 -23.64 0.55
C GLU A 59 14.82 -25.02 0.87
N THR A 60 15.34 -25.22 2.08
CA THR A 60 15.81 -26.54 2.53
C THR A 60 14.68 -27.56 2.60
N THR A 61 13.49 -27.15 3.07
CA THR A 61 12.27 -27.97 3.03
C THR A 61 11.94 -28.38 1.60
N LEU A 62 11.97 -27.44 0.65
CA LEU A 62 11.63 -27.67 -0.75
C LEU A 62 12.64 -28.54 -1.50
N VAL A 63 13.93 -28.49 -1.14
CA VAL A 63 14.92 -29.43 -1.70
C VAL A 63 14.56 -30.88 -1.35
N ARG A 64 14.07 -31.12 -0.13
CA ARG A 64 13.77 -32.47 0.38
C ARG A 64 12.34 -32.92 0.07
N TYR A 65 11.41 -31.97 0.07
CA TYR A 65 9.99 -32.16 -0.19
C TYR A 65 9.54 -31.15 -1.25
N PRO A 66 9.91 -31.37 -2.53
CA PRO A 66 9.62 -30.41 -3.59
C PRO A 66 8.15 -30.02 -3.61
N ASN A 67 7.23 -30.96 -3.42
CA ASN A 67 5.80 -30.71 -3.51
C ASN A 67 5.15 -30.09 -2.25
N ASN A 68 5.92 -29.67 -1.25
CA ASN A 68 5.36 -29.03 -0.06
C ASN A 68 4.84 -27.63 -0.41
N PHE A 69 3.52 -27.47 -0.48
CA PHE A 69 2.88 -26.21 -0.86
C PHE A 69 3.10 -25.11 0.18
N ASP A 70 2.90 -25.41 1.47
CA ASP A 70 3.06 -24.43 2.56
C ASP A 70 4.44 -23.77 2.57
N ALA A 71 5.49 -24.58 2.37
CA ALA A 71 6.85 -24.08 2.30
C ALA A 71 7.08 -23.18 1.06
N ARG A 72 6.43 -23.47 -0.07
CA ARG A 72 6.50 -22.59 -1.26
C ARG A 72 5.76 -21.28 -1.01
N TYR A 73 4.54 -21.38 -0.51
CA TYR A 73 3.66 -20.25 -0.30
C TYR A 73 4.24 -19.26 0.73
N ASN A 74 4.66 -19.76 1.90
CA ASN A 74 5.27 -18.92 2.93
C ASN A 74 6.59 -18.32 2.46
N ARG A 75 7.39 -19.06 1.67
CA ARG A 75 8.60 -18.53 1.04
C ARG A 75 8.26 -17.36 0.10
N ALA A 76 7.23 -17.48 -0.74
CA ALA A 76 6.82 -16.42 -1.67
C ALA A 76 6.41 -15.14 -0.91
N ARG A 77 5.54 -15.28 0.11
CA ARG A 77 5.15 -14.17 0.99
C ARG A 77 6.33 -13.51 1.69
N LEU A 78 7.28 -14.32 2.17
CA LEU A 78 8.43 -13.81 2.92
C LEU A 78 9.46 -13.13 2.02
N LEU A 79 9.64 -13.62 0.79
CA LEU A 79 10.43 -12.94 -0.24
C LEU A 79 9.88 -11.54 -0.51
N TYR A 80 8.56 -11.42 -0.69
CA TYR A 80 7.90 -10.13 -0.87
C TYR A 80 8.02 -9.26 0.38
N THR A 81 7.76 -9.79 1.57
CA THR A 81 7.90 -9.06 2.84
C THR A 81 9.30 -8.45 3.00
N LEU A 82 10.34 -9.18 2.60
CA LEU A 82 11.72 -8.71 2.65
C LEU A 82 11.98 -7.53 1.69
N THR A 83 11.26 -7.42 0.57
CA THR A 83 11.37 -6.27 -0.34
C THR A 83 10.73 -5.01 0.22
N GLN A 84 9.73 -5.16 1.11
CA GLN A 84 8.99 -4.05 1.73
C GLN A 84 9.67 -3.51 3.00
N LEU A 85 10.70 -4.17 3.52
CA LEU A 85 11.43 -3.67 4.68
C LEU A 85 12.43 -2.58 4.26
N PRO A 86 12.53 -1.47 5.02
CA PRO A 86 13.52 -0.42 4.78
C PRO A 86 14.91 -0.84 5.28
N LEU A 87 15.47 -1.85 4.63
CA LEU A 87 16.79 -2.40 4.93
C LEU A 87 17.87 -1.64 4.14
N PRO A 88 19.03 -1.34 4.75
CA PRO A 88 20.11 -0.64 4.05
C PRO A 88 20.66 -1.52 2.93
N THR A 89 21.16 -0.93 1.84
CA THR A 89 21.70 -1.69 0.68
C THR A 89 22.78 -2.69 1.09
N ALA A 90 23.61 -2.35 2.08
CA ALA A 90 24.66 -3.21 2.62
C ALA A 90 24.14 -4.49 3.31
N PHE A 91 22.84 -4.57 3.61
CA PHE A 91 22.19 -5.77 4.12
C PHE A 91 22.18 -6.89 3.07
N PHE A 92 22.02 -6.54 1.80
CA PHE A 92 21.89 -7.49 0.71
C PHE A 92 23.25 -7.75 0.03
N PRO A 93 23.46 -8.94 -0.56
CA PRO A 93 24.60 -9.18 -1.43
C PRO A 93 24.62 -8.17 -2.57
N GLN A 94 25.81 -7.72 -2.99
CA GLN A 94 25.97 -6.74 -4.08
C GLN A 94 25.35 -7.19 -5.41
N THR A 95 25.21 -8.50 -5.61
CA THR A 95 24.57 -9.10 -6.79
C THR A 95 23.04 -9.11 -6.72
N SER A 96 22.44 -8.78 -5.57
CA SER A 96 21.00 -8.73 -5.37
C SER A 96 20.52 -7.28 -5.52
N THR A 97 20.01 -6.93 -6.69
CA THR A 97 19.37 -5.63 -6.91
C THR A 97 17.95 -5.61 -6.31
N PRO A 98 17.40 -4.42 -5.98
CA PRO A 98 16.00 -4.32 -5.57
C PRO A 98 15.02 -4.94 -6.58
N GLU A 99 15.28 -4.71 -7.87
CA GLU A 99 14.53 -5.29 -8.98
C GLU A 99 14.57 -6.82 -8.95
N ALA A 100 15.75 -7.43 -8.82
CA ALA A 100 15.91 -8.87 -8.79
C ALA A 100 15.16 -9.51 -7.61
N ARG A 101 15.06 -8.82 -6.47
CA ARG A 101 14.29 -9.30 -5.31
C ARG A 101 12.78 -9.26 -5.56
N LEU A 102 12.26 -8.18 -6.13
CA LEU A 102 10.84 -8.09 -6.49
C LEU A 102 10.46 -9.11 -7.57
N LEU A 103 11.30 -9.28 -8.59
CA LEU A 103 11.13 -10.31 -9.61
C LEU A 103 11.13 -11.72 -9.01
N ALA A 104 12.04 -12.01 -8.08
CA ALA A 104 12.08 -13.30 -7.39
C ALA A 104 10.82 -13.55 -6.53
N ALA A 105 10.29 -12.51 -5.89
CA ALA A 105 9.03 -12.60 -5.16
C ALA A 105 7.83 -12.83 -6.09
N ALA A 106 7.75 -12.11 -7.21
CA ALA A 106 6.69 -12.28 -8.22
C ALA A 106 6.72 -13.69 -8.84
N GLU A 107 7.92 -14.18 -9.19
CA GLU A 107 8.14 -15.53 -9.70
C GLU A 107 7.69 -16.60 -8.68
N ALA A 108 8.05 -16.44 -7.41
CA ALA A 108 7.64 -17.38 -6.37
C ALA A 108 6.11 -17.44 -6.17
N HIS A 109 5.40 -16.31 -6.28
CA HIS A 109 3.94 -16.30 -6.24
C HIS A 109 3.32 -16.92 -7.50
N ARG A 110 3.92 -16.68 -8.68
CA ARG A 110 3.50 -17.36 -9.92
C ARG A 110 3.62 -18.87 -9.79
N GLU A 111 4.74 -19.38 -9.28
CA GLU A 111 4.93 -20.82 -9.04
C GLU A 111 3.87 -21.39 -8.08
N CYS A 112 3.47 -20.63 -7.05
CA CYS A 112 2.37 -21.05 -6.17
C CYS A 112 1.04 -21.13 -6.91
N ASN A 113 0.73 -20.13 -7.74
CA ASN A 113 -0.49 -20.10 -8.55
C ASN A 113 -0.54 -21.20 -9.61
N ASP A 114 0.60 -21.56 -10.19
CA ASP A 114 0.71 -22.65 -11.17
C ASP A 114 0.40 -24.02 -10.54
N LEU A 115 0.70 -24.19 -9.25
CA LEU A 115 0.45 -25.42 -8.49
C LEU A 115 -0.97 -25.50 -7.94
N GLU A 116 -1.46 -24.40 -7.36
CA GLU A 116 -2.79 -24.29 -6.79
C GLU A 116 -3.55 -23.13 -7.42
N GLN A 117 -4.16 -23.42 -8.57
CA GLN A 117 -4.99 -22.46 -9.28
C GLN A 117 -6.26 -22.14 -8.49
N ASN A 118 -6.76 -20.92 -8.66
CA ASN A 118 -7.99 -20.42 -8.04
C ASN A 118 -7.92 -20.31 -6.51
N SER A 119 -6.74 -20.03 -5.94
CA SER A 119 -6.62 -19.57 -4.56
C SER A 119 -6.65 -18.04 -4.54
N SER A 120 -7.70 -17.47 -3.96
CA SER A 120 -7.86 -16.01 -3.85
C SER A 120 -6.71 -15.36 -3.08
N ASP A 121 -6.20 -16.02 -2.02
CA ASP A 121 -5.08 -15.52 -1.23
C ASP A 121 -3.76 -15.48 -2.04
N ILE A 122 -3.47 -16.51 -2.84
CA ILE A 122 -2.29 -16.50 -3.74
C ILE A 122 -2.43 -15.38 -4.78
N LEU A 123 -3.60 -15.29 -5.42
CA LEU A 123 -3.86 -14.31 -6.48
C LEU A 123 -3.76 -12.88 -5.93
N PHE A 124 -4.32 -12.61 -4.76
CA PHE A 124 -4.25 -11.28 -4.13
C PHE A 124 -2.79 -10.89 -3.84
N ASN A 125 -2.03 -11.76 -3.16
CA ASN A 125 -0.61 -11.49 -2.84
C ASN A 125 0.27 -11.37 -4.09
N TYR A 126 -0.03 -12.16 -5.13
CA TYR A 126 0.66 -12.06 -6.41
C TYR A 126 0.38 -10.72 -7.11
N GLY A 127 -0.89 -10.30 -7.13
CA GLY A 127 -1.31 -8.99 -7.65
C GLY A 127 -0.61 -7.83 -6.93
N GLN A 128 -0.59 -7.85 -5.59
CA GLN A 128 0.13 -6.85 -4.79
C GLN A 128 1.63 -6.81 -5.13
N THR A 129 2.27 -7.98 -5.25
CA THR A 129 3.70 -8.07 -5.61
C THR A 129 3.99 -7.46 -6.99
N LEU A 130 3.11 -7.71 -7.97
CA LEU A 130 3.21 -7.12 -9.31
C LEU A 130 2.95 -5.61 -9.30
N SER A 131 2.04 -5.13 -8.45
CA SER A 131 1.80 -3.69 -8.25
C SER A 131 3.05 -3.00 -7.74
N SER A 132 3.70 -3.52 -6.70
CA SER A 132 4.97 -2.98 -6.20
C SER A 132 6.10 -3.04 -7.24
N LEU A 133 6.10 -4.03 -8.14
CA LEU A 133 7.05 -4.07 -9.24
C LEU A 133 6.78 -2.93 -10.25
N GLY A 134 5.51 -2.62 -10.53
CA GLY A 134 5.10 -1.46 -11.32
C GLY A 134 5.56 -0.14 -10.70
N GLU A 135 5.34 0.04 -9.40
CA GLU A 135 5.80 1.21 -8.64
C GLU A 135 7.33 1.33 -8.64
N PHE A 136 8.04 0.20 -8.51
CA PHE A 136 9.49 0.18 -8.59
C PHE A 136 9.97 0.71 -9.94
N TYR A 137 9.41 0.23 -11.05
CA TYR A 137 9.80 0.74 -12.38
C TYR A 137 9.40 2.21 -12.58
N ALA A 138 8.24 2.64 -12.09
CA ALA A 138 7.79 4.03 -12.17
C ALA A 138 8.77 5.00 -11.48
N ASN A 139 9.45 4.55 -10.42
CA ASN A 139 10.34 5.35 -9.60
C ASN A 139 11.82 4.92 -9.69
N LYS A 140 12.16 3.99 -10.59
CA LYS A 140 13.51 3.40 -10.66
C LYS A 140 14.54 4.51 -10.95
N PRO A 141 15.51 4.76 -10.05
CA PRO A 141 16.54 5.74 -10.30
C PRO A 141 17.48 5.27 -11.43
N GLU A 142 18.03 6.23 -12.18
CA GLU A 142 18.99 5.99 -13.27
C GLU A 142 20.17 5.09 -12.78
N GLU A 143 20.45 3.98 -13.48
CA GLU A 143 21.60 3.10 -13.20
C GLU A 143 22.84 3.54 -14.02
N GLY A 144 23.95 3.89 -13.34
CA GLY A 144 25.27 4.27 -13.92
C GLY A 144 25.37 5.76 -14.33
N GLU A 145 26.42 6.55 -14.10
CA GLU A 145 27.85 6.35 -13.79
C GLU A 145 28.32 7.44 -12.80
N ASP A 146 29.47 7.19 -12.17
CA ASP A 146 30.30 8.06 -11.32
C ASP A 146 29.88 9.55 -11.21
N VAL A 147 29.05 9.87 -10.20
CA VAL A 147 28.51 11.22 -9.91
C VAL A 147 29.62 12.28 -9.71
N LEU A 148 30.89 11.86 -9.57
CA LEU A 148 32.04 12.76 -9.44
C LEU A 148 33.14 12.54 -10.49
N GLY A 149 32.88 11.77 -11.56
CA GLY A 149 33.88 11.43 -12.59
C GLY A 149 33.36 11.34 -14.04
N GLY A 150 32.05 11.32 -14.26
CA GLY A 150 31.45 11.35 -15.59
C GLY A 150 30.02 11.85 -15.46
N VAL A 151 29.71 12.91 -16.22
CA VAL A 151 28.40 13.57 -16.22
C VAL A 151 27.29 12.52 -16.32
N GLY A 152 26.47 12.39 -15.28
CA GLY A 152 25.22 11.63 -15.35
C GLY A 152 24.38 12.24 -16.46
N GLY A 153 24.33 11.58 -17.62
CA GLY A 153 23.54 12.04 -18.75
C GLY A 153 22.07 12.05 -18.37
N GLU A 154 21.34 13.09 -18.78
CA GLU A 154 19.87 13.11 -18.68
C GLU A 154 19.31 11.78 -19.20
N GLU A 155 18.41 11.13 -18.44
CA GLU A 155 17.61 10.02 -18.97
C GLU A 155 17.01 10.50 -20.30
N THR A 156 17.33 9.79 -21.38
CA THR A 156 16.74 10.12 -22.66
C THR A 156 15.26 9.78 -22.57
N LEU A 157 14.41 10.59 -23.19
CA LEU A 157 12.96 10.32 -23.26
C LEU A 157 12.68 8.88 -23.75
N ALA A 158 13.53 8.30 -24.59
CA ALA A 158 13.42 6.91 -25.03
C ALA A 158 13.59 5.90 -23.88
N LYS A 159 14.58 6.09 -23.00
CA LYS A 159 14.79 5.25 -21.81
C LYS A 159 13.67 5.42 -20.78
N GLU A 160 13.23 6.67 -20.59
CA GLU A 160 12.09 6.96 -19.71
C GLU A 160 10.83 6.22 -20.19
N ILE A 161 10.53 6.30 -21.49
CA ILE A 161 9.40 5.57 -22.09
C ILE A 161 9.54 4.06 -21.91
N GLU A 162 10.72 3.48 -22.14
CA GLU A 162 10.95 2.03 -21.95
C GLU A 162 10.72 1.59 -20.50
N ARG A 163 11.21 2.39 -19.55
CA ARG A 163 11.01 2.17 -18.11
C ARG A 163 9.53 2.28 -17.74
N LEU A 164 8.82 3.30 -18.21
CA LEU A 164 7.39 3.48 -17.94
C LEU A 164 6.53 2.42 -18.63
N LEU A 165 6.92 1.90 -19.79
CA LEU A 165 6.26 0.75 -20.42
C LEU A 165 6.43 -0.53 -19.56
N SER A 166 7.61 -0.73 -18.96
CA SER A 166 7.85 -1.83 -18.03
C SER A 166 6.99 -1.70 -16.77
N SER A 167 6.86 -0.49 -16.25
CA SER A 167 5.95 -0.16 -15.13
C SER A 167 4.49 -0.46 -15.49
N LYS A 168 4.03 0.06 -16.63
CA LYS A 168 2.68 -0.16 -17.15
C LYS A 168 2.37 -1.65 -17.30
N GLN A 169 3.29 -2.42 -17.88
CA GLN A 169 3.11 -3.87 -18.06
C GLN A 169 2.99 -4.62 -16.73
N ALA A 170 3.78 -4.24 -15.72
CA ALA A 170 3.69 -4.84 -14.38
C ALA A 170 2.33 -4.53 -13.72
N PHE A 171 1.83 -3.30 -13.84
CA PHE A 171 0.49 -2.94 -13.38
C PHE A 171 -0.63 -3.66 -14.15
N GLU A 172 -0.52 -3.82 -15.48
CA GLU A 172 -1.49 -4.58 -16.26
C GLU A 172 -1.52 -6.06 -15.85
N ASN A 173 -0.36 -6.64 -15.55
CA ASN A 173 -0.27 -8.00 -15.02
C ASN A 173 -0.91 -8.09 -13.63
N SER A 174 -0.63 -7.13 -12.74
CA SER A 174 -1.28 -7.02 -11.42
C SER A 174 -2.80 -6.98 -11.56
N TRP A 175 -3.30 -6.09 -12.41
CA TRP A 175 -4.72 -5.92 -12.67
C TRP A 175 -5.36 -7.22 -13.19
N SER A 176 -4.72 -7.92 -14.13
CA SER A 176 -5.22 -9.20 -14.65
C SER A 176 -5.31 -10.29 -13.57
N VAL A 177 -4.32 -10.35 -12.67
CA VAL A 177 -4.30 -11.32 -11.55
C VAL A 177 -5.35 -10.97 -10.50
N LEU A 178 -5.52 -9.69 -10.16
CA LEU A 178 -6.55 -9.25 -9.21
C LEU A 178 -7.96 -9.44 -9.76
N GLN A 179 -8.17 -9.29 -11.07
CA GLN A 179 -9.43 -9.61 -11.70
C GLN A 179 -9.78 -11.10 -11.55
N GLN A 180 -8.80 -11.99 -11.65
CA GLN A 180 -8.99 -13.42 -11.37
C GLN A 180 -9.28 -13.66 -9.89
N CYS A 181 -8.57 -12.97 -8.99
CA CYS A 181 -8.83 -13.01 -7.55
C CYS A 181 -10.28 -12.68 -7.23
N LEU A 182 -10.78 -11.58 -7.80
CA LEU A 182 -12.15 -11.11 -7.59
C LEU A 182 -13.18 -12.18 -8.01
N VAL A 183 -13.00 -12.80 -9.18
CA VAL A 183 -13.90 -13.87 -9.67
C VAL A 183 -13.92 -15.08 -8.74
N VAL A 184 -12.75 -15.48 -8.22
CA VAL A 184 -12.64 -16.58 -7.25
C VAL A 184 -13.36 -16.21 -5.95
N GLN A 185 -13.10 -15.02 -5.43
CA GLN A 185 -13.73 -14.52 -4.20
C GLN A 185 -15.26 -14.44 -4.32
N GLU A 186 -15.79 -13.99 -5.46
CA GLU A 186 -17.24 -13.98 -5.71
C GLU A 186 -17.84 -15.40 -5.63
N GLY A 187 -17.16 -16.38 -6.25
CA GLY A 187 -17.56 -17.78 -6.21
C GLY A 187 -17.56 -18.33 -4.79
N ASP A 188 -16.48 -18.10 -4.05
CA ASP A 188 -16.30 -18.56 -2.67
C ASP A 188 -17.31 -17.92 -1.71
N TYR A 189 -17.56 -16.62 -1.86
CA TYR A 189 -18.53 -15.89 -1.07
C TYR A 189 -19.95 -16.40 -1.31
N LYS A 190 -20.32 -16.63 -2.59
CA LYS A 190 -21.62 -17.19 -2.94
C LYS A 190 -21.80 -18.60 -2.37
N ALA A 191 -20.80 -19.46 -2.48
CA ALA A 191 -20.84 -20.81 -1.92
C ALA A 191 -21.03 -20.78 -0.39
N THR A 192 -20.36 -19.85 0.30
CA THR A 192 -20.49 -19.65 1.74
C THR A 192 -21.92 -19.25 2.15
N LEU A 193 -22.55 -18.35 1.37
CA LEU A 193 -23.95 -17.96 1.59
C LEU A 193 -24.93 -19.13 1.40
N GLU A 194 -24.75 -19.91 0.32
CA GLU A 194 -25.60 -21.07 0.03
C GLU A 194 -25.49 -22.15 1.10
N GLN A 195 -24.27 -22.43 1.59
CA GLN A 195 -24.06 -23.35 2.70
C GLN A 195 -24.78 -22.87 3.97
N SER A 196 -24.63 -21.59 4.32
CA SER A 196 -25.28 -21.01 5.51
C SER A 196 -26.81 -21.12 5.47
N GLN A 197 -27.42 -20.84 4.30
CA GLN A 197 -28.88 -20.96 4.11
C GLN A 197 -29.39 -22.41 4.19
N SER A 198 -28.56 -23.38 3.78
CA SER A 198 -28.91 -24.80 3.87
C SER A 198 -28.94 -25.32 5.31
N PHE A 199 -28.09 -24.79 6.20
CA PHE A 199 -28.10 -25.12 7.62
C PHE A 199 -29.33 -24.56 8.35
N ASP A 200 -29.73 -23.31 8.03
CA ASP A 200 -30.94 -22.70 8.61
C ASP A 200 -32.23 -23.42 8.17
N SER A 201 -32.26 -23.96 6.95
CA SER A 201 -33.42 -24.66 6.41
C SER A 201 -33.65 -26.06 7.00
N ASN A 202 -32.59 -26.74 7.46
CA ASN A 202 -32.68 -28.06 8.11
C ASN A 202 -32.88 -28.00 9.64
N GLY A 203 -32.84 -26.81 10.24
CA GLY A 203 -33.09 -26.58 11.67
C GLY A 203 -34.57 -26.48 12.05
N VAL A 204 -35.49 -26.46 11.08
CA VAL A 204 -36.94 -26.43 11.33
C VAL A 204 -37.48 -27.85 11.40
N LEU A 205 -37.15 -28.56 12.49
CA LEU A 205 -37.98 -29.69 12.92
C LEU A 205 -39.26 -29.11 13.54
N GLN A 206 -40.27 -28.99 12.68
CA GLN A 206 -41.70 -29.19 12.93
C GLN A 206 -42.09 -29.26 14.43
N ASP A 207 -42.34 -28.10 15.05
CA ASP A 207 -43.21 -28.01 16.22
C ASP A 207 -44.65 -28.22 15.74
N GLY A 208 -44.96 -29.48 15.43
CA GLY A 208 -46.32 -29.97 15.23
C GLY A 208 -46.92 -30.17 16.60
N GLY A 209 -47.56 -29.13 17.13
CA GLY A 209 -48.42 -29.25 18.29
C GLY A 209 -49.58 -30.19 17.98
N GLU A 210 -49.56 -31.38 18.57
CA GLU A 210 -50.77 -32.17 18.81
C GLU A 210 -50.77 -32.69 20.25
N ASP A 211 -51.94 -32.55 20.84
CA ASP A 211 -52.32 -32.69 22.24
C ASP A 211 -51.79 -33.94 22.97
N MET A 212 -51.36 -33.70 24.23
CA MET A 212 -51.33 -34.74 25.26
C MET A 212 -52.75 -35.29 25.48
N ASN A 213 -52.94 -36.58 25.24
CA ASN A 213 -53.85 -37.37 26.05
C ASN A 213 -53.22 -38.70 26.45
N ASP A 214 -53.47 -38.97 27.72
CA ASP A 214 -53.03 -40.03 28.62
C ASP A 214 -53.49 -41.43 28.18
N ALA A 215 -52.64 -42.43 28.44
CA ALA A 215 -52.96 -43.75 29.01
C ALA A 215 -52.37 -44.99 28.29
N ASN A 216 -51.62 -45.74 29.11
CA ASN A 216 -51.48 -47.20 29.21
C ASN A 216 -50.55 -48.02 28.30
N ASP A 217 -49.62 -48.66 29.01
CA ASP A 217 -49.28 -50.09 29.07
C ASP A 217 -48.49 -50.81 27.94
N ASP A 218 -47.44 -51.45 28.46
CA ASP A 218 -46.88 -52.77 28.15
C ASP A 218 -45.90 -52.99 26.96
N ASP A 219 -44.68 -53.34 27.39
CA ASP A 219 -43.82 -54.46 27.01
C ASP A 219 -43.13 -54.60 25.63
N ASP A 220 -41.88 -55.07 25.76
CA ASP A 220 -41.05 -55.93 24.89
C ASP A 220 -40.21 -55.35 23.73
N ASP A 221 -38.88 -55.44 23.99
CA ASP A 221 -37.84 -56.15 23.23
C ASP A 221 -37.37 -55.73 21.81
N ASN A 222 -36.04 -55.51 21.78
CA ASN A 222 -35.02 -55.95 20.82
C ASN A 222 -34.68 -55.20 19.50
N ASP A 223 -33.35 -55.17 19.30
CA ASP A 223 -32.56 -55.27 18.06
C ASP A 223 -32.23 -54.06 17.15
N GLU A 224 -30.94 -53.69 17.24
CA GLU A 224 -29.89 -53.63 16.20
C GLU A 224 -30.17 -53.21 14.73
N ASN A 225 -29.19 -52.43 14.24
CA ASN A 225 -28.75 -52.23 12.84
C ASN A 225 -29.71 -51.47 11.90
N GLY A 226 -29.27 -50.54 11.04
CA GLY A 226 -27.95 -50.15 10.55
C GLY A 226 -28.18 -49.42 9.22
N GLY A 227 -27.31 -48.48 8.84
CA GLY A 227 -27.43 -47.86 7.50
C GLY A 227 -26.79 -46.48 7.30
N GLY A 228 -25.53 -46.30 7.73
CA GLY A 228 -24.75 -45.10 7.39
C GLY A 228 -24.25 -45.19 5.94
N VAL A 229 -24.84 -44.39 5.05
CA VAL A 229 -24.39 -44.20 3.67
C VAL A 229 -23.05 -43.47 3.66
N LYS A 230 -22.02 -44.10 3.05
CA LYS A 230 -20.73 -43.48 2.75
C LYS A 230 -20.87 -42.54 1.53
N LEU A 231 -20.42 -41.31 1.66
CA LEU A 231 -20.12 -40.42 0.52
C LEU A 231 -18.58 -40.29 0.37
N PRO A 232 -18.05 -40.26 -0.86
CA PRO A 232 -16.63 -40.06 -1.12
C PRO A 232 -16.30 -38.56 -1.18
N LEU A 233 -15.33 -38.11 -0.37
CA LEU A 233 -14.75 -36.78 -0.43
C LEU A 233 -13.35 -36.88 -1.03
N GLU A 234 -13.13 -36.24 -2.18
CA GLU A 234 -11.80 -35.92 -2.69
C GLU A 234 -11.15 -34.86 -1.78
N GLU A 235 -9.96 -35.16 -1.25
CA GLU A 235 -9.17 -34.24 -0.42
C GLU A 235 -8.63 -33.07 -1.27
N ARG A 236 -9.25 -31.89 -1.16
CA ARG A 236 -8.55 -30.60 -1.34
C ARG A 236 -7.87 -30.25 0.00
N ARG A 237 -6.54 -30.23 0.01
CA ARG A 237 -5.76 -29.76 1.17
C ARG A 237 -5.43 -28.29 0.95
N ASN A 238 -6.15 -27.40 1.65
CA ASN A 238 -5.90 -25.97 1.63
C ASN A 238 -5.51 -25.53 3.06
N SER A 239 -4.37 -24.86 3.15
CA SER A 239 -3.69 -24.53 4.40
C SER A 239 -4.04 -23.11 4.83
N THR A 240 -4.79 -22.99 5.92
CA THR A 240 -5.11 -21.72 6.57
C THR A 240 -4.47 -21.74 7.96
N THR A 241 -3.49 -20.87 8.19
CA THR A 241 -2.80 -20.76 9.48
C THR A 241 -3.36 -19.59 10.28
N SER A 242 -4.33 -19.88 11.16
CA SER A 242 -4.69 -19.01 12.29
C SER A 242 -4.12 -19.66 13.55
N SER A 243 -3.10 -19.03 14.12
CA SER A 243 -2.32 -19.53 15.25
C SER A 243 -3.12 -19.48 16.56
N ARG A 244 -3.47 -20.65 17.11
CA ARG A 244 -3.83 -20.77 18.53
C ARG A 244 -3.21 -22.02 19.15
N SER A 245 -2.19 -21.77 19.98
CA SER A 245 -1.52 -22.74 20.83
C SER A 245 -2.50 -23.44 21.79
N SER A 246 -2.47 -24.77 21.84
CA SER A 246 -2.68 -25.49 23.10
C SER A 246 -1.73 -26.67 23.23
N ASN A 247 -1.01 -26.66 24.35
CA ASN A 247 -0.01 -27.62 24.74
C ASN A 247 -0.70 -28.87 25.32
N SER A 248 -0.60 -30.04 24.67
CA SER A 248 -0.80 -31.32 25.35
C SER A 248 0.01 -32.43 24.67
N GLY A 249 0.73 -33.21 25.48
CA GLY A 249 1.70 -34.17 25.02
C GLY A 249 1.12 -35.53 24.67
N GLY A 250 1.85 -36.22 23.79
CA GLY A 250 2.03 -37.68 23.78
C GLY A 250 0.79 -38.56 23.66
N GLY A 251 0.57 -39.11 22.47
CA GLY A 251 -0.28 -40.28 22.28
C GLY A 251 -0.78 -40.38 20.84
N GLY A 252 -0.38 -41.42 20.11
CA GLY A 252 -0.76 -41.63 18.72
C GLY A 252 -2.27 -41.78 18.54
N ASN A 253 -2.86 -40.82 17.83
CA ASN A 253 -3.99 -41.00 16.92
C ASN A 253 -3.92 -39.86 15.91
N THR A 254 -4.09 -40.17 14.63
CA THR A 254 -4.16 -39.20 13.55
C THR A 254 -5.43 -38.37 13.69
N THR A 255 -5.37 -37.33 14.51
CA THR A 255 -6.38 -36.27 14.53
C THR A 255 -6.21 -35.51 13.21
N GLN A 256 -7.07 -35.81 12.24
CA GLN A 256 -7.18 -35.04 11.00
C GLN A 256 -7.84 -33.71 11.40
N TRP A 257 -7.03 -32.70 11.72
CA TRP A 257 -7.52 -31.36 11.99
C TRP A 257 -8.05 -30.80 10.66
N ALA A 258 -9.36 -30.62 10.55
CA ALA A 258 -9.92 -29.86 9.44
C ALA A 258 -9.37 -28.43 9.53
N SER A 259 -8.66 -27.97 8.50
CA SER A 259 -8.31 -26.56 8.40
C SER A 259 -9.61 -25.78 8.26
N ILE A 260 -9.89 -24.91 9.22
CA ILE A 260 -11.00 -23.97 9.10
C ILE A 260 -10.51 -22.90 8.12
N LEU A 261 -10.94 -23.01 6.86
CA LEU A 261 -10.78 -21.94 5.89
C LEU A 261 -11.57 -20.73 6.40
N GLU A 262 -10.89 -19.60 6.57
CA GLU A 262 -11.59 -18.35 6.83
C GLU A 262 -12.46 -18.04 5.61
N PRO A 263 -13.77 -17.85 5.79
CA PRO A 263 -14.66 -17.65 4.67
C PRO A 263 -14.35 -16.32 3.99
N THR A 264 -14.36 -16.31 2.66
CA THR A 264 -14.34 -15.06 1.87
C THR A 264 -15.48 -14.17 2.34
N THR A 265 -15.19 -12.89 2.59
CA THR A 265 -16.16 -11.90 3.09
C THR A 265 -16.37 -10.78 2.07
N LYS A 266 -17.42 -9.98 2.27
CA LYS A 266 -17.60 -8.72 1.53
C LYS A 266 -16.38 -7.79 1.68
N LEU A 267 -15.67 -7.82 2.81
CA LEU A 267 -14.48 -7.01 3.02
C LEU A 267 -13.31 -7.47 2.14
N SER A 268 -13.07 -8.77 2.01
CA SER A 268 -12.02 -9.27 1.10
C SER A 268 -12.29 -8.91 -0.36
N ILE A 269 -13.57 -8.89 -0.77
CA ILE A 269 -13.99 -8.43 -2.10
C ILE A 269 -13.75 -6.93 -2.24
N LEU A 270 -14.13 -6.13 -1.22
CA LEU A 270 -13.90 -4.69 -1.20
C LEU A 270 -12.41 -4.34 -1.29
N ASP A 271 -11.56 -4.98 -0.49
CA ASP A 271 -10.11 -4.74 -0.49
C ASP A 271 -9.48 -5.08 -1.85
N THR A 272 -9.93 -6.17 -2.49
CA THR A 272 -9.49 -6.54 -3.85
C THR A 272 -9.96 -5.51 -4.88
N ALA A 273 -11.21 -5.07 -4.81
CA ALA A 273 -11.77 -4.06 -5.70
C ALA A 273 -11.07 -2.70 -5.55
N LEU A 274 -10.78 -2.27 -4.32
CA LEU A 274 -10.00 -1.06 -4.03
C LEU A 274 -8.59 -1.17 -4.60
N THR A 275 -7.89 -2.28 -4.36
CA THR A 275 -6.55 -2.53 -4.91
C THR A 275 -6.56 -2.47 -6.45
N MET A 276 -7.60 -3.02 -7.10
CA MET A 276 -7.75 -2.92 -8.57
C MET A 276 -7.94 -1.48 -9.05
N LEU A 277 -8.67 -0.65 -8.30
CA LEU A 277 -8.86 0.77 -8.64
C LEU A 277 -7.56 1.56 -8.43
N GLU A 278 -6.80 1.26 -7.38
CA GLU A 278 -5.47 1.83 -7.12
C GLU A 278 -4.45 1.47 -8.20
N VAL A 279 -4.43 0.22 -8.67
CA VAL A 279 -3.57 -0.20 -9.79
C VAL A 279 -3.93 0.55 -11.06
N GLN A 280 -5.22 0.70 -11.39
CA GLN A 280 -5.66 1.49 -12.54
C GLN A 280 -5.32 2.97 -12.39
N THR A 281 -5.42 3.52 -11.18
CA THR A 281 -4.97 4.89 -10.87
C THR A 281 -3.47 5.02 -11.09
N SER A 282 -2.67 4.04 -10.64
CA SER A 282 -1.21 4.01 -10.81
C SER A 282 -0.79 3.87 -12.27
N ILE A 283 -1.57 3.16 -13.09
CA ILE A 283 -1.37 3.17 -14.54
C ILE A 283 -1.53 4.59 -15.07
N LEU A 284 -2.63 5.28 -14.74
CA LEU A 284 -2.93 6.63 -15.22
C LEU A 284 -1.86 7.66 -14.80
N THR A 285 -1.28 7.55 -13.61
CA THR A 285 -0.25 8.47 -13.12
C THR A 285 1.11 8.33 -13.82
N LEU A 286 1.31 7.30 -14.66
CA LEU A 286 2.47 7.23 -15.58
C LEU A 286 2.40 8.28 -16.71
N SER A 287 1.24 8.91 -16.89
CA SER A 287 1.00 9.92 -17.90
C SER A 287 1.63 11.25 -17.52
N THR A 288 2.50 11.77 -18.39
CA THR A 288 3.02 13.13 -18.33
C THR A 288 2.74 13.84 -19.66
N PRO A 289 2.91 15.17 -19.77
CA PRO A 289 2.75 15.88 -21.04
C PRO A 289 3.59 15.28 -22.19
N THR A 290 4.73 14.65 -21.89
CA THR A 290 5.65 14.07 -22.88
C THR A 290 5.44 12.58 -23.12
N THR A 291 4.93 11.84 -22.14
CA THR A 291 4.81 10.37 -22.20
C THR A 291 3.40 9.87 -22.53
N ALA A 292 2.35 10.68 -22.29
CA ALA A 292 0.95 10.27 -22.42
C ALA A 292 0.62 9.59 -23.76
N ILE A 293 0.93 10.25 -24.88
CA ILE A 293 0.64 9.75 -26.23
C ILE A 293 1.45 8.49 -26.62
N LYS A 294 2.46 8.13 -25.83
CA LYS A 294 3.30 6.94 -26.05
C LYS A 294 2.80 5.75 -25.24
N LEU A 295 2.25 6.01 -24.05
CA LEU A 295 1.79 4.98 -23.13
C LEU A 295 0.30 4.64 -23.33
N PHE A 296 -0.50 5.59 -23.82
CA PHE A 296 -1.96 5.46 -23.89
C PHE A 296 -2.50 5.68 -25.31
N SER A 297 -3.51 4.90 -25.65
CA SER A 297 -4.44 5.20 -26.75
C SER A 297 -5.80 5.60 -26.18
N LYS A 298 -6.65 6.21 -27.01
CA LYS A 298 -8.02 6.55 -26.62
C LYS A 298 -8.81 5.29 -26.25
N GLU A 299 -8.68 4.22 -27.02
CA GLU A 299 -9.38 2.95 -26.83
C GLU A 299 -8.95 2.28 -25.52
N TYR A 300 -7.66 2.33 -25.19
CA TYR A 300 -7.15 1.79 -23.94
C TYR A 300 -7.64 2.60 -22.74
N LEU A 301 -7.69 3.92 -22.85
CA LEU A 301 -8.25 4.78 -21.79
C LEU A 301 -9.75 4.52 -21.57
N GLU A 302 -10.50 4.29 -22.65
CA GLU A 302 -11.91 3.92 -22.57
C GLU A 302 -12.11 2.57 -21.88
N GLN A 303 -11.27 1.56 -22.19
CA GLN A 303 -11.29 0.26 -21.51
C GLN A 303 -11.04 0.39 -20.00
N LEU A 304 -9.99 1.13 -19.60
CA LEU A 304 -9.71 1.42 -18.20
C LEU A 304 -10.89 2.12 -17.52
N THR A 305 -11.48 3.12 -18.18
CA THR A 305 -12.61 3.88 -17.63
C THR A 305 -13.84 3.00 -17.43
N THR A 306 -14.22 2.19 -18.43
CA THR A 306 -15.36 1.29 -18.35
C THR A 306 -15.17 0.26 -17.23
N HIS A 307 -13.97 -0.31 -17.14
CA HIS A 307 -13.69 -1.29 -16.10
C HIS A 307 -13.69 -0.67 -14.70
N ALA A 308 -13.02 0.47 -14.49
CA ALA A 308 -13.04 1.17 -13.20
C ALA A 308 -14.46 1.56 -12.76
N ASN A 309 -15.30 2.03 -13.68
CA ASN A 309 -16.71 2.30 -13.37
C ASN A 309 -17.46 1.03 -12.97
N THR A 310 -17.22 -0.10 -13.65
CA THR A 310 -17.80 -1.39 -13.29
C THR A 310 -17.39 -1.80 -11.87
N ILE A 311 -16.12 -1.64 -11.52
CA ILE A 311 -15.61 -1.95 -10.18
C ILE A 311 -16.22 -1.04 -9.12
N LEU A 312 -16.31 0.26 -9.40
CA LEU A 312 -16.94 1.24 -8.51
C LEU A 312 -18.42 0.94 -8.27
N GLU A 313 -19.19 0.77 -9.35
CA GLU A 313 -20.66 0.64 -9.30
C GLU A 313 -21.12 -0.71 -8.77
N ASN A 314 -20.39 -1.80 -9.04
CA ASN A 314 -20.83 -3.14 -8.68
C ASN A 314 -20.21 -3.65 -7.36
N TYR A 315 -19.07 -3.10 -6.93
CA TYR A 315 -18.33 -3.62 -5.77
C TYR A 315 -18.06 -2.54 -4.73
N ILE A 316 -17.27 -1.52 -5.06
CA ILE A 316 -16.74 -0.58 -4.05
C ILE A 316 -17.88 0.20 -3.39
N LEU A 317 -18.70 0.91 -4.17
CA LEU A 317 -19.75 1.78 -3.61
C LEU A 317 -20.86 0.98 -2.92
N PRO A 318 -21.39 -0.12 -3.50
CA PRO A 318 -22.41 -0.92 -2.83
C PRO A 318 -21.92 -1.58 -1.54
N ILE A 319 -20.70 -2.13 -1.52
CA ILE A 319 -20.18 -2.79 -0.32
C ILE A 319 -19.86 -1.74 0.75
N ALA A 320 -19.12 -0.68 0.42
CA ALA A 320 -18.77 0.36 1.39
C ALA A 320 -20.02 1.06 1.96
N GLY A 321 -21.02 1.36 1.11
CA GLY A 321 -22.28 1.93 1.57
C GLY A 321 -23.15 0.96 2.40
N GLY A 322 -23.10 -0.34 2.10
CA GLY A 322 -23.79 -1.38 2.87
C GLY A 322 -23.23 -1.56 4.29
N LEU A 323 -21.94 -1.28 4.50
CA LEU A 323 -21.32 -1.32 5.83
C LEU A 323 -21.95 -0.33 6.81
N HIS A 324 -22.72 0.66 6.35
CA HIS A 324 -23.43 1.58 7.24
C HIS A 324 -24.56 0.92 8.04
N GLU A 325 -25.07 -0.22 7.57
CA GLU A 325 -26.13 -0.96 8.25
C GLU A 325 -25.57 -1.71 9.46
N GLU A 326 -26.12 -1.45 10.66
CA GLU A 326 -25.61 -2.00 11.94
C GLU A 326 -25.53 -3.52 11.96
N ASP A 327 -26.50 -4.17 11.33
CA ASP A 327 -26.54 -5.63 11.19
C ASP A 327 -25.43 -6.17 10.27
N GLU A 328 -24.92 -5.37 9.32
CA GLU A 328 -23.91 -5.80 8.36
C GLU A 328 -22.50 -5.69 8.95
N TYR A 329 -22.13 -4.54 9.54
CA TYR A 329 -20.79 -4.38 10.11
C TYR A 329 -20.59 -5.21 11.39
N SER A 330 -21.65 -5.40 12.18
CA SER A 330 -21.60 -6.26 13.38
C SER A 330 -21.31 -7.72 13.03
N LYS A 331 -21.87 -8.24 11.92
CA LYS A 331 -21.57 -9.61 11.42
C LYS A 331 -20.12 -9.77 10.98
N LEU A 332 -19.51 -8.68 10.52
CA LEU A 332 -18.12 -8.64 10.09
C LEU A 332 -17.16 -8.34 11.26
N GLY A 333 -17.67 -8.14 12.47
CA GLY A 333 -16.86 -7.85 13.66
C GLY A 333 -16.19 -6.47 13.62
N LEU A 334 -16.73 -5.54 12.82
CA LEU A 334 -16.22 -4.18 12.69
C LEU A 334 -16.81 -3.26 13.77
N GLU A 335 -16.06 -2.22 14.13
CA GLU A 335 -16.55 -1.10 14.91
C GLU A 335 -17.01 0.07 14.01
N SER A 336 -17.79 1.01 14.55
CA SER A 336 -18.28 2.16 13.78
C SER A 336 -17.15 3.02 13.17
N ASN A 337 -15.96 3.04 13.78
CA ASN A 337 -14.82 3.76 13.23
C ASN A 337 -14.25 3.04 11.99
N ASP A 338 -14.20 1.71 12.00
CA ASP A 338 -13.71 0.92 10.87
C ASP A 338 -14.61 1.12 9.65
N VAL A 339 -15.93 1.20 9.87
CA VAL A 339 -16.90 1.52 8.82
C VAL A 339 -16.62 2.89 8.21
N ALA A 340 -16.47 3.92 9.05
CA ALA A 340 -16.20 5.28 8.59
C ALA A 340 -14.86 5.36 7.83
N GLU A 341 -13.84 4.61 8.25
CA GLU A 341 -12.57 4.49 7.54
C GLU A 341 -12.75 3.85 6.15
N LYS A 342 -13.53 2.77 6.04
CA LYS A 342 -13.82 2.11 4.74
C LYS A 342 -14.67 2.98 3.80
N GLU A 343 -15.68 3.68 4.31
CA GLU A 343 -16.46 4.64 3.52
C GLU A 343 -15.59 5.79 2.99
N MET A 344 -14.67 6.29 3.82
CA MET A 344 -13.69 7.31 3.45
C MET A 344 -12.67 6.79 2.43
N GLU A 345 -12.12 5.59 2.62
CA GLU A 345 -11.18 4.93 1.71
C GLU A 345 -11.79 4.72 0.32
N ALA A 346 -13.04 4.24 0.25
CA ALA A 346 -13.78 4.07 -1.00
C ALA A 346 -13.99 5.40 -1.74
N THR A 347 -14.40 6.44 -1.02
CA THR A 347 -14.66 7.76 -1.60
C THR A 347 -13.36 8.44 -2.06
N LEU A 348 -12.28 8.29 -1.30
CA LEU A 348 -10.97 8.82 -1.66
C LEU A 348 -10.38 8.11 -2.89
N SER A 349 -10.45 6.77 -2.93
CA SER A 349 -9.98 5.97 -4.06
C SER A 349 -10.70 6.36 -5.36
N ARG A 350 -12.02 6.59 -5.28
CA ARG A 350 -12.80 7.16 -6.39
C ARG A 350 -12.27 8.53 -6.83
N ALA A 351 -12.03 9.44 -5.89
CA ALA A 351 -11.53 10.78 -6.21
C ALA A 351 -10.14 10.75 -6.88
N ASN A 352 -9.24 9.91 -6.36
CA ASN A 352 -7.89 9.73 -6.91
C ASN A 352 -7.92 9.15 -8.33
N PHE A 353 -8.78 8.16 -8.60
CA PHE A 353 -8.98 7.65 -9.95
C PHE A 353 -9.50 8.73 -10.91
N LEU A 354 -10.55 9.47 -10.52
CA LEU A 354 -11.16 10.50 -11.37
C LEU A 354 -10.19 11.63 -11.70
N THR A 355 -9.37 12.05 -10.74
CA THR A 355 -8.38 13.12 -10.95
C THR A 355 -7.27 12.68 -11.90
N ALA A 356 -6.71 11.47 -11.72
CA ALA A 356 -5.70 10.90 -12.62
C ALA A 356 -6.25 10.67 -14.04
N LEU A 357 -7.52 10.25 -14.15
CA LEU A 357 -8.21 10.08 -15.42
C LEU A 357 -8.39 11.43 -16.13
N ALA A 358 -8.84 12.47 -15.43
CA ALA A 358 -9.04 13.80 -15.98
C ALA A 358 -7.72 14.41 -16.52
N GLU A 359 -6.63 14.23 -15.77
CA GLU A 359 -5.28 14.62 -16.17
C GLU A 359 -4.82 13.88 -17.44
N THR A 360 -4.99 12.55 -17.47
CA THR A 360 -4.62 11.74 -18.65
C THR A 360 -5.43 12.12 -19.87
N LYS A 361 -6.75 12.35 -19.73
CA LYS A 361 -7.61 12.85 -20.82
C LYS A 361 -7.10 14.18 -21.36
N TYR A 362 -6.67 15.09 -20.49
CA TYR A 362 -6.11 16.38 -20.91
C TYR A 362 -4.81 16.19 -21.71
N TYR A 363 -3.87 15.36 -21.24
CA TYR A 363 -2.61 15.10 -21.96
C TYR A 363 -2.81 14.39 -23.31
N LEU A 364 -3.87 13.59 -23.45
CA LEU A 364 -4.26 13.01 -24.74
C LEU A 364 -5.07 13.95 -25.64
N GLY A 365 -5.35 15.17 -25.20
CA GLY A 365 -6.15 16.14 -25.95
C GLY A 365 -7.63 15.78 -26.07
N LEU A 366 -8.14 14.94 -25.17
CA LEU A 366 -9.54 14.51 -25.12
C LEU A 366 -10.41 15.49 -24.31
N ASN A 367 -9.80 16.28 -23.42
CA ASN A 367 -10.45 17.28 -22.58
C ASN A 367 -9.75 18.64 -22.69
N SER A 368 -10.49 19.74 -22.45
CA SER A 368 -9.89 21.05 -22.27
C SER A 368 -9.34 21.20 -20.85
N LEU A 369 -8.52 22.23 -20.63
CA LEU A 369 -7.96 22.54 -19.31
C LEU A 369 -9.05 22.93 -18.30
N GLU A 370 -10.11 23.62 -18.77
CA GLU A 370 -11.28 23.96 -17.95
C GLU A 370 -12.10 22.72 -17.58
N SER A 371 -12.27 21.77 -18.52
CA SER A 371 -12.93 20.50 -18.22
C SER A 371 -12.13 19.69 -17.20
N TRP A 372 -10.80 19.67 -17.30
CA TRP A 372 -9.94 19.03 -16.30
C TRP A 372 -10.11 19.67 -14.92
N GLU A 373 -10.11 21.01 -14.81
CA GLU A 373 -10.34 21.70 -13.54
C GLU A 373 -11.70 21.33 -12.92
N GLU A 374 -12.78 21.30 -13.71
CA GLU A 374 -14.11 20.96 -13.21
C GLU A 374 -14.22 19.47 -12.80
N GLU A 375 -13.59 18.55 -13.54
CA GLU A 375 -13.52 17.13 -13.15
C GLU A 375 -12.77 16.96 -11.82
N VAL A 376 -11.63 17.64 -11.62
CA VAL A 376 -10.90 17.62 -10.34
C VAL A 376 -11.74 18.20 -9.21
N LYS A 377 -12.44 19.31 -9.45
CA LYS A 377 -13.34 19.91 -8.47
C LYS A 377 -14.45 18.94 -8.07
N SER A 378 -15.14 18.36 -9.06
CA SER A 378 -16.22 17.41 -8.83
C SER A 378 -15.77 16.13 -8.13
N ALA A 379 -14.53 15.69 -8.33
CA ALA A 379 -13.96 14.54 -7.64
C ALA A 379 -13.87 14.74 -6.11
N PHE A 380 -13.66 15.98 -5.66
CA PHE A 380 -13.50 16.34 -4.23
C PHE A 380 -14.72 17.03 -3.61
N ASP A 381 -15.79 17.28 -4.37
CA ASP A 381 -17.06 17.74 -3.81
C ASP A 381 -17.69 16.65 -2.91
N PRO A 382 -18.49 17.02 -1.89
CA PRO A 382 -19.14 16.04 -1.02
C PRO A 382 -19.89 14.98 -1.81
N PHE A 383 -19.62 13.71 -1.52
CA PHE A 383 -20.12 12.59 -2.30
C PHE A 383 -21.16 11.80 -1.54
N THR A 384 -22.30 11.55 -2.18
CA THR A 384 -23.39 10.74 -1.65
C THR A 384 -23.11 9.26 -1.94
N LEU A 385 -22.53 8.54 -0.97
CA LEU A 385 -22.05 7.17 -1.13
C LEU A 385 -23.18 6.16 -1.36
N TYR A 386 -24.28 6.34 -0.64
CA TYR A 386 -25.54 5.62 -0.83
C TYR A 386 -26.68 6.64 -0.93
N PRO A 387 -27.87 6.30 -1.41
CA PRO A 387 -29.00 7.21 -1.39
C PRO A 387 -29.67 7.25 0.00
N PRO A 388 -30.35 8.35 0.36
CA PRO A 388 -31.16 8.38 1.57
C PRO A 388 -32.26 7.33 1.51
N SER A 389 -32.44 6.58 2.60
CA SER A 389 -33.65 5.76 2.75
C SER A 389 -34.88 6.68 2.74
N PRO A 390 -35.98 6.32 2.05
CA PRO A 390 -37.22 7.11 2.01
C PRO A 390 -37.82 7.42 3.40
N THR A 391 -37.33 6.74 4.44
CA THR A 391 -37.85 6.78 5.81
C THR A 391 -37.09 7.71 6.76
N ASN A 392 -35.91 8.22 6.37
CA ASN A 392 -35.07 9.06 7.23
C ASN A 392 -35.04 10.54 6.75
N PRO A 393 -35.23 11.52 7.65
CA PRO A 393 -35.24 12.93 7.28
C PRO A 393 -33.85 13.43 6.79
N PRO A 394 -33.81 14.32 5.78
CA PRO A 394 -32.58 14.74 5.08
C PRO A 394 -31.57 15.54 5.92
N GLU A 395 -31.96 16.09 7.07
CA GLU A 395 -31.10 16.98 7.87
C GLU A 395 -29.97 16.24 8.63
N SER A 396 -29.93 14.90 8.61
CA SER A 396 -28.88 14.08 9.24
C SER A 396 -28.39 12.92 8.37
N TYR A 397 -28.47 13.08 7.05
CA TYR A 397 -28.11 11.99 6.14
C TYR A 397 -26.62 11.63 6.23
N LYS A 398 -26.32 10.46 6.81
CA LYS A 398 -24.95 10.00 7.11
C LYS A 398 -24.17 9.48 5.90
N GLY A 399 -24.81 9.28 4.75
CA GLY A 399 -24.12 8.79 3.56
C GLY A 399 -23.48 9.86 2.69
N ILE A 400 -23.44 11.12 3.14
CA ILE A 400 -22.63 12.16 2.50
C ILE A 400 -21.24 12.12 3.11
N ILE A 401 -20.25 11.77 2.29
CA ILE A 401 -18.84 11.78 2.66
C ILE A 401 -18.23 13.11 2.23
N ASP A 402 -17.80 13.89 3.21
CA ASP A 402 -17.03 15.12 3.00
C ASP A 402 -15.53 14.83 3.10
N LEU A 403 -14.88 14.71 1.95
CA LEU A 403 -13.44 14.48 1.84
C LEU A 403 -12.59 15.59 2.50
N THR A 404 -13.15 16.78 2.78
CA THR A 404 -12.41 17.83 3.49
C THR A 404 -12.16 17.54 4.97
N THR A 405 -12.77 16.48 5.50
CA THR A 405 -12.52 15.95 6.85
C THR A 405 -11.37 14.94 6.91
N SER A 406 -10.83 14.51 5.77
CA SER A 406 -9.68 13.60 5.67
C SER A 406 -8.40 14.36 5.34
N TRP A 407 -7.36 14.18 6.15
CA TRP A 407 -6.06 14.81 5.87
C TRP A 407 -5.42 14.26 4.58
N MET A 408 -5.63 12.97 4.26
CA MET A 408 -5.12 12.34 3.04
C MET A 408 -5.78 12.97 1.82
N ALA A 409 -7.12 13.04 1.81
CA ALA A 409 -7.88 13.64 0.72
C ALA A 409 -7.54 15.12 0.50
N LEU A 410 -7.27 15.87 1.59
CA LEU A 410 -6.80 17.25 1.48
C LEU A 410 -5.38 17.37 0.87
N CYS A 411 -4.50 16.39 1.13
CA CYS A 411 -3.19 16.33 0.50
C CYS A 411 -3.33 16.02 -1.00
N ASP A 412 -4.13 15.00 -1.35
CA ASP A 412 -4.37 14.62 -2.75
C ASP A 412 -5.03 15.75 -3.54
N ARG A 413 -6.01 16.44 -2.93
CA ARG A 413 -6.61 17.66 -3.49
C ARG A 413 -5.56 18.74 -3.73
N SER A 414 -4.65 18.96 -2.77
CA SER A 414 -3.57 19.92 -2.94
C SER A 414 -2.66 19.55 -4.11
N THR A 415 -2.31 18.27 -4.26
CA THR A 415 -1.48 17.75 -5.35
C THR A 415 -2.16 17.99 -6.70
N ALA A 416 -3.42 17.56 -6.87
CA ALA A 416 -4.16 17.74 -8.12
C ALA A 416 -4.24 19.22 -8.56
N TYR A 417 -4.53 20.13 -7.62
CA TYR A 417 -4.56 21.56 -7.93
C TYR A 417 -3.18 22.19 -8.14
N THR A 418 -2.11 21.59 -7.60
CA THR A 418 -0.73 22.00 -7.89
C THR A 418 -0.37 21.66 -9.33
N THR A 419 -0.73 20.46 -9.80
CA THR A 419 -0.51 20.04 -11.20
C THR A 419 -1.34 20.87 -12.20
N LEU A 420 -2.60 21.17 -11.89
CA LEU A 420 -3.40 22.11 -12.67
C LEU A 420 -2.74 23.50 -12.71
N SER A 421 -2.23 23.97 -11.56
CA SER A 421 -1.58 25.26 -11.46
C SER A 421 -0.31 25.38 -12.30
N THR A 422 0.54 24.35 -12.31
CA THR A 422 1.74 24.32 -13.16
C THR A 422 1.37 24.30 -14.64
N THR A 423 0.30 23.59 -15.01
CA THR A 423 -0.23 23.58 -16.39
C THR A 423 -0.80 24.94 -16.81
N TYR A 424 -1.51 25.64 -15.92
CA TYR A 424 -2.04 26.99 -16.18
C TYR A 424 -0.95 28.06 -16.21
N LEU A 425 0.21 27.84 -15.58
CA LEU A 425 1.23 28.88 -15.37
C LEU A 425 1.65 29.59 -16.67
N PRO A 426 1.93 28.91 -17.81
CA PRO A 426 2.39 29.58 -19.02
C PRO A 426 1.33 30.45 -19.70
N THR A 427 0.04 30.11 -19.55
CA THR A 427 -1.07 30.77 -20.27
C THR A 427 -1.88 31.71 -19.37
N ASN A 428 -1.93 31.44 -18.07
CA ASN A 428 -2.71 32.20 -17.09
C ASN A 428 -2.06 32.19 -15.69
N PRO A 429 -0.98 32.97 -15.48
CA PRO A 429 -0.31 33.09 -14.17
C PRO A 429 -1.24 33.51 -13.02
N SER A 430 -2.23 34.35 -13.29
CA SER A 430 -3.20 34.80 -12.28
C SER A 430 -4.09 33.66 -11.79
N LYS A 431 -4.54 32.78 -12.69
CA LYS A 431 -5.29 31.57 -12.35
C LYS A 431 -4.42 30.58 -11.59
N SER A 432 -3.19 30.34 -12.05
CA SER A 432 -2.17 29.54 -11.37
C SER A 432 -2.02 29.98 -9.90
N TRP A 433 -1.79 31.27 -9.66
CA TRP A 433 -1.72 31.82 -8.31
C TRP A 433 -3.00 31.59 -7.49
N LYS A 434 -4.18 31.76 -8.09
CA LYS A 434 -5.46 31.54 -7.42
C LYS A 434 -5.58 30.09 -6.96
N LEU A 435 -5.29 29.10 -7.79
CA LEU A 435 -5.36 27.68 -7.43
C LEU A 435 -4.46 27.36 -6.22
N LEU A 436 -3.19 27.78 -6.25
CA LEU A 436 -2.27 27.51 -5.13
C LEU A 436 -2.67 28.24 -3.84
N SER A 437 -3.10 29.50 -3.94
CA SER A 437 -3.37 30.34 -2.77
C SER A 437 -4.73 30.09 -2.14
N THR A 438 -5.75 29.74 -2.92
CA THR A 438 -7.12 29.57 -2.42
C THR A 438 -7.54 28.11 -2.26
N ILE A 439 -6.80 27.14 -2.84
CA ILE A 439 -7.16 25.72 -2.76
C ILE A 439 -6.03 24.89 -2.15
N SER A 440 -4.85 24.83 -2.78
CA SER A 440 -3.75 23.97 -2.31
C SER A 440 -3.26 24.38 -0.91
N SER A 441 -2.96 25.67 -0.68
CA SER A 441 -2.43 26.14 0.60
C SER A 441 -3.42 25.96 1.78
N PRO A 442 -4.71 26.30 1.63
CA PRO A 442 -5.72 25.97 2.63
C PRO A 442 -5.90 24.47 2.84
N SER A 443 -5.85 23.65 1.79
CA SER A 443 -5.99 22.19 1.91
C SER A 443 -4.88 21.60 2.77
N LEU A 444 -3.61 21.92 2.49
CA LEU A 444 -2.49 21.49 3.32
C LEU A 444 -2.55 22.06 4.75
N SER A 445 -3.17 23.22 4.93
CA SER A 445 -3.30 23.85 6.25
C SER A 445 -4.30 23.09 7.12
N SER A 446 -5.43 22.73 6.53
CA SER A 446 -6.42 21.86 7.16
C SER A 446 -5.86 20.44 7.37
N ALA A 447 -5.14 19.88 6.40
CA ALA A 447 -4.50 18.57 6.53
C ALA A 447 -3.55 18.52 7.73
N THR A 448 -2.73 19.57 7.93
CA THR A 448 -1.81 19.68 9.08
C THR A 448 -2.54 19.59 10.44
N LYS A 449 -3.79 20.06 10.51
CA LYS A 449 -4.59 20.05 11.75
C LYS A 449 -5.21 18.68 12.04
N LEU A 450 -5.52 17.92 10.99
CA LEU A 450 -6.20 16.64 11.05
C LEU A 450 -5.24 15.45 11.10
N ALA A 451 -4.04 15.61 10.52
CA ALA A 451 -3.07 14.54 10.39
C ALA A 451 -2.43 14.14 11.74
N PRO A 452 -2.19 12.83 11.95
CA PRO A 452 -1.34 12.35 13.04
C PRO A 452 0.08 12.95 13.00
N ASP A 453 0.74 13.06 14.15
CA ASP A 453 2.08 13.68 14.24
C ASP A 453 3.12 13.03 13.33
N LYS A 454 3.03 11.71 13.11
CA LYS A 454 3.94 10.98 12.21
C LYS A 454 3.79 11.37 10.73
N GLU A 455 2.63 11.90 10.32
CA GLU A 455 2.35 12.27 8.93
C GLU A 455 2.61 13.76 8.64
N LYS A 456 2.65 14.60 9.69
CA LYS A 456 2.93 16.05 9.57
C LYS A 456 4.23 16.40 8.83
N PRO A 457 5.35 15.65 8.94
CA PRO A 457 6.58 15.96 8.21
C PRO A 457 6.37 16.02 6.69
N GLY A 458 5.63 15.07 6.12
CA GLY A 458 5.32 15.07 4.68
C GLY A 458 4.47 16.29 4.28
N ILE A 459 3.50 16.64 5.11
CA ILE A 459 2.64 17.82 4.88
C ILE A 459 3.46 19.11 4.97
N TYR A 460 4.37 19.24 5.93
CA TYR A 460 5.27 20.40 6.01
C TYR A 460 6.19 20.50 4.79
N LEU A 461 6.75 19.40 4.32
CA LEU A 461 7.55 19.38 3.09
C LEU A 461 6.73 19.90 1.89
N ALA A 462 5.52 19.39 1.70
CA ALA A 462 4.61 19.83 0.65
C ALA A 462 4.24 21.32 0.76
N ARG A 463 4.01 21.82 1.99
CA ARG A 463 3.77 23.26 2.24
C ARG A 463 4.98 24.11 1.87
N GLY A 464 6.19 23.65 2.16
CA GLY A 464 7.42 24.33 1.77
C GLY A 464 7.54 24.43 0.25
N ASN A 465 7.36 23.30 -0.45
CA ASN A 465 7.38 23.24 -1.92
C ASN A 465 6.34 24.18 -2.54
N LEU A 466 5.13 24.22 -1.97
CA LEU A 466 4.05 25.09 -2.44
C LEU A 466 4.40 26.58 -2.34
N GLU A 467 5.03 27.03 -1.25
CA GLU A 467 5.46 28.42 -1.09
C GLU A 467 6.56 28.78 -2.10
N LEU A 468 7.47 27.84 -2.41
CA LEU A 468 8.47 28.03 -3.47
C LEU A 468 7.83 28.16 -4.85
N LEU A 469 6.89 27.28 -5.21
CA LEU A 469 6.14 27.38 -6.46
C LEU A 469 5.42 28.73 -6.58
N ARG A 470 4.74 29.17 -5.52
CA ARG A 470 4.06 30.47 -5.46
C ARG A 470 5.02 31.64 -5.65
N SER A 471 6.23 31.56 -5.11
CA SER A 471 7.24 32.63 -5.20
C SER A 471 7.74 32.89 -6.61
N LYS A 472 7.50 31.95 -7.54
CA LYS A 472 7.97 31.99 -8.93
C LYS A 472 6.92 32.42 -9.92
N ILE A 473 5.65 32.53 -9.51
CA ILE A 473 4.60 32.95 -10.42
C ILE A 473 4.85 34.41 -10.83
N PRO A 474 4.89 34.74 -12.14
CA PRO A 474 5.26 36.07 -12.62
C PRO A 474 4.09 37.06 -12.51
N ILE A 475 3.62 37.30 -11.28
CA ILE A 475 2.56 38.28 -10.97
C ILE A 475 3.00 39.23 -9.86
N GLU A 476 2.39 40.41 -9.81
CA GLU A 476 2.75 41.46 -8.85
C GLU A 476 2.68 40.98 -7.39
N ALA A 477 1.67 40.19 -7.03
CA ALA A 477 1.50 39.68 -5.68
C ALA A 477 2.66 38.75 -5.24
N ALA A 478 3.10 37.86 -6.12
CA ALA A 478 4.22 36.96 -5.87
C ALA A 478 5.55 37.72 -5.81
N VAL A 479 5.76 38.69 -6.72
CA VAL A 479 6.97 39.53 -6.75
C VAL A 479 7.11 40.34 -5.46
N LYS A 480 6.03 41.00 -5.02
CA LYS A 480 6.02 41.77 -3.76
C LYS A 480 6.16 40.87 -2.52
N GLY A 481 5.57 39.67 -2.57
CA GLY A 481 5.59 38.70 -1.48
C GLY A 481 6.80 37.76 -1.48
N LYS A 482 7.71 37.85 -2.45
CA LYS A 482 8.72 36.82 -2.72
C LYS A 482 9.54 36.47 -1.48
N GLU A 483 10.10 37.47 -0.81
CA GLU A 483 10.91 37.27 0.41
C GLU A 483 10.13 36.57 1.52
N VAL A 484 8.84 36.90 1.69
CA VAL A 484 7.96 36.29 2.69
C VAL A 484 7.69 34.83 2.35
N LEU A 485 7.40 34.51 1.08
CA LEU A 485 7.14 33.15 0.62
C LEU A 485 8.37 32.25 0.85
N LEU A 486 9.58 32.75 0.58
CA LEU A 486 10.82 32.00 0.81
C LEU A 486 11.09 31.77 2.30
N LYS A 487 10.84 32.79 3.13
CA LYS A 487 10.93 32.65 4.59
C LYS A 487 9.93 31.62 5.11
N ASN A 488 8.70 31.61 4.58
CA ASN A 488 7.68 30.61 4.92
C ASN A 488 8.13 29.20 4.51
N ALA A 489 8.67 29.03 3.29
CA ALA A 489 9.19 27.73 2.84
C ALA A 489 10.26 27.20 3.80
N GLY A 490 11.22 28.05 4.19
CA GLY A 490 12.23 27.69 5.18
C GLY A 490 11.66 27.34 6.55
N VAL A 491 10.59 28.02 7.01
CA VAL A 491 9.90 27.65 8.27
C VAL A 491 9.33 26.24 8.18
N TYR A 492 8.68 25.89 7.07
CA TYR A 492 8.11 24.55 6.90
C TYR A 492 9.19 23.47 6.82
N TYR A 493 10.28 23.70 6.07
CA TYR A 493 11.39 22.75 6.01
C TYR A 493 12.05 22.54 7.39
N ARG A 494 12.26 23.60 8.18
CA ARG A 494 12.72 23.46 9.57
C ARG A 494 11.72 22.69 10.44
N GLY A 495 10.42 22.83 10.17
CA GLY A 495 9.37 22.01 10.79
C GLY A 495 9.54 20.52 10.52
N VAL A 496 9.87 20.13 9.30
CA VAL A 496 10.21 18.73 8.96
C VAL A 496 11.40 18.25 9.78
N VAL A 497 12.48 19.04 9.83
CA VAL A 497 13.71 18.70 10.57
C VAL A 497 13.43 18.54 12.07
N ALA A 498 12.57 19.38 12.65
CA ALA A 498 12.20 19.30 14.06
C ALA A 498 11.49 17.98 14.42
N SER A 499 10.79 17.36 13.48
CA SER A 499 10.07 16.10 13.69
C SER A 499 10.99 14.88 13.85
N SER A 500 12.25 14.98 13.43
CA SER A 500 13.27 13.90 13.60
C SER A 500 13.65 13.61 15.06
N GLY A 501 13.28 14.48 16.00
CA GLY A 501 13.55 14.32 17.43
C GLY A 501 12.51 13.50 18.20
N SER A 502 11.42 13.06 17.58
CA SER A 502 10.34 12.34 18.26
C SER A 502 10.70 10.87 18.47
N SER A 503 10.93 10.45 19.73
CA SER A 503 11.23 9.05 20.11
C SER A 503 10.05 8.06 19.95
N LEU A 504 8.96 8.47 19.29
CA LEU A 504 7.72 7.70 19.12
C LEU A 504 7.59 7.02 17.74
N ILE A 505 8.58 7.17 16.88
CA ILE A 505 8.51 6.72 15.50
C ILE A 505 9.09 5.30 15.40
N GLY A 506 8.28 4.35 14.91
CA GLY A 506 8.74 2.98 14.65
C GLY A 506 9.86 2.94 13.60
N ALA A 507 10.61 1.85 13.55
CA ALA A 507 11.78 1.78 12.67
C ALA A 507 11.48 2.00 11.17
N VAL A 508 10.30 1.60 10.69
CA VAL A 508 9.87 1.82 9.29
C VAL A 508 9.54 3.29 9.03
N ASP A 509 8.67 3.87 9.86
CA ASP A 509 8.30 5.29 9.79
C ASP A 509 9.53 6.20 9.96
N GLY A 510 10.53 5.75 10.74
CA GLY A 510 11.77 6.47 11.01
C GLY A 510 12.63 6.66 9.77
N VAL A 511 12.66 5.67 8.88
CA VAL A 511 13.41 5.77 7.61
C VAL A 511 12.73 6.75 6.66
N LYS A 512 11.41 6.64 6.49
CA LYS A 512 10.63 7.58 5.66
C LYS A 512 10.79 9.02 6.15
N ILE A 513 10.74 9.25 7.47
CA ILE A 513 10.95 10.58 8.05
C ILE A 513 12.39 11.06 7.85
N ALA A 514 13.39 10.18 7.92
CA ALA A 514 14.78 10.56 7.65
C ALA A 514 14.97 11.07 6.22
N GLU A 515 14.37 10.40 5.22
CA GLU A 515 14.41 10.85 3.82
C GLU A 515 13.77 12.24 3.65
N LEU A 516 12.60 12.47 4.26
CA LEU A 516 11.93 13.78 4.26
C LEU A 516 12.81 14.87 4.90
N VAL A 517 13.54 14.53 5.97
CA VAL A 517 14.44 15.45 6.68
C VAL A 517 15.65 15.80 5.82
N GLU A 518 16.22 14.82 5.12
CA GLU A 518 17.31 15.06 4.17
C GLU A 518 16.85 16.01 3.05
N GLU A 519 15.68 15.73 2.47
CA GLU A 519 15.08 16.56 1.43
C GLU A 519 14.84 17.99 1.91
N ALA A 520 14.22 18.15 3.08
CA ALA A 520 13.95 19.46 3.66
C ALA A 520 15.24 20.27 3.93
N ARG A 521 16.30 19.62 4.44
CA ARG A 521 17.61 20.27 4.67
C ARG A 521 18.25 20.73 3.38
N VAL A 522 18.21 19.91 2.34
CA VAL A 522 18.72 20.28 1.02
C VAL A 522 17.93 21.44 0.45
N LYS A 523 16.59 21.35 0.42
CA LYS A 523 15.74 22.42 -0.12
C LYS A 523 15.91 23.75 0.65
N GLU A 524 16.03 23.72 1.98
CA GLU A 524 16.34 24.92 2.77
C GLU A 524 17.72 25.52 2.42
N ALA A 525 18.75 24.67 2.26
CA ALA A 525 20.09 25.13 1.90
C ALA A 525 20.13 25.74 0.49
N VAL A 526 19.39 25.18 -0.46
CA VAL A 526 19.30 25.70 -1.83
C VAL A 526 18.60 27.06 -1.87
N ILE A 527 17.58 27.30 -1.03
CA ILE A 527 16.99 28.65 -0.88
C ILE A 527 18.08 29.66 -0.47
N LYS A 528 18.88 29.35 0.55
CA LYS A 528 19.95 30.27 0.99
C LYS A 528 20.98 30.52 -0.10
N LEU A 529 21.28 29.49 -0.89
CA LEU A 529 22.15 29.64 -2.04
C LEU A 529 21.55 30.57 -3.11
N GLU A 530 20.36 30.28 -3.63
CA GLU A 530 19.74 31.05 -4.71
C GLU A 530 19.54 32.52 -4.34
N TYR A 531 19.21 32.80 -3.08
CA TYR A 531 18.76 34.13 -2.66
C TYR A 531 19.81 34.94 -1.89
N GLU A 532 20.65 34.28 -1.11
CA GLU A 532 21.68 34.95 -0.29
C GLU A 532 23.07 34.76 -0.89
N GLY A 533 23.23 33.87 -1.89
CA GLY A 533 24.53 33.46 -2.41
C GLY A 533 25.35 32.64 -1.42
N ASP A 534 24.72 32.16 -0.33
CA ASP A 534 25.41 31.44 0.74
C ASP A 534 25.46 29.94 0.46
N TRP A 535 26.66 29.47 0.12
CA TRP A 535 26.93 28.08 -0.20
C TRP A 535 27.27 27.23 1.05
N GLU A 536 27.62 27.86 2.19
CA GLU A 536 28.02 27.10 3.39
C GLU A 536 26.91 26.21 3.98
N PRO A 537 25.62 26.59 3.97
CA PRO A 537 24.53 25.71 4.38
C PRO A 537 24.52 24.39 3.60
N LEU A 538 24.69 24.46 2.27
CA LEU A 538 24.66 23.27 1.41
C LEU A 538 25.90 22.39 1.62
N LYS A 539 27.09 23.00 1.78
CA LYS A 539 28.30 22.27 2.23
C LYS A 539 28.09 21.60 3.58
N GLY A 540 27.40 22.27 4.52
CA GLY A 540 27.04 21.74 5.82
C GLY A 540 26.20 20.47 5.72
N VAL A 541 25.18 20.47 4.84
CA VAL A 541 24.35 19.29 4.57
C VAL A 541 25.19 18.14 4.03
N ILE A 542 26.07 18.39 3.06
CA ILE A 542 26.96 17.36 2.49
C ILE A 542 27.88 16.78 3.58
N ARG A 543 28.50 17.64 4.40
CA ARG A 543 29.38 17.24 5.52
C ARG A 543 28.64 16.47 6.61
N SER A 544 27.32 16.62 6.73
CA SER A 544 26.50 15.94 7.73
C SER A 544 26.18 14.47 7.42
N GLY A 545 26.55 13.98 6.24
CA GLY A 545 26.41 12.57 5.86
C GLY A 545 25.42 12.28 4.72
N VAL A 546 24.62 13.26 4.30
CA VAL A 546 23.68 13.11 3.16
C VAL A 546 24.42 12.75 1.87
N GLY A 547 25.63 13.27 1.68
CA GLY A 547 26.48 12.97 0.53
C GLY A 547 26.07 13.69 -0.76
N LYS A 548 27.03 13.90 -1.67
CA LYS A 548 26.83 14.71 -2.88
C LYS A 548 25.77 14.12 -3.82
N ALA A 549 25.71 12.80 -3.97
CA ALA A 549 24.78 12.13 -4.88
C ALA A 549 23.31 12.28 -4.46
N VAL A 550 23.01 12.20 -3.16
CA VAL A 550 21.66 12.40 -2.64
C VAL A 550 21.24 13.85 -2.78
N VAL A 551 22.14 14.79 -2.47
CA VAL A 551 21.89 16.23 -2.68
C VAL A 551 21.56 16.51 -4.15
N TRP A 552 22.37 15.99 -5.09
CA TRP A 552 22.12 16.16 -6.51
C TRP A 552 20.75 15.62 -6.93
N ARG A 553 20.40 14.40 -6.47
CA ARG A 553 19.10 13.77 -6.77
C ARG A 553 17.93 14.64 -6.28
N ILE A 554 17.99 15.12 -5.04
CA ILE A 554 16.95 15.97 -4.46
C ILE A 554 16.80 17.27 -5.25
N VAL A 555 17.91 17.92 -5.62
CA VAL A 555 17.88 19.16 -6.40
C VAL A 555 17.30 18.90 -7.80
N LYS A 556 17.73 17.84 -8.48
CA LYS A 556 17.23 17.46 -9.81
C LYS A 556 15.71 17.24 -9.77
N ALA A 557 15.21 16.42 -8.85
CA ALA A 557 13.78 16.21 -8.65
C ALA A 557 13.03 17.52 -8.38
N ALA A 558 13.56 18.38 -7.50
CA ALA A 558 12.95 19.68 -7.21
C ALA A 558 12.95 20.63 -8.42
N VAL A 559 13.88 20.51 -9.36
CA VAL A 559 13.88 21.26 -10.62
C VAL A 559 12.84 20.70 -11.60
N GLU A 560 12.70 19.38 -11.67
CA GLU A 560 11.69 18.69 -12.49
C GLU A 560 10.26 19.02 -12.01
N GLU A 561 10.06 19.10 -10.70
CA GLU A 561 8.82 19.57 -10.06
C GLU A 561 8.57 21.08 -10.23
N GLY A 562 9.54 21.83 -10.77
CA GLY A 562 9.49 23.29 -10.91
C GLY A 562 9.69 24.08 -9.61
N VAL A 563 9.96 23.39 -8.50
CA VAL A 563 10.26 23.98 -7.18
C VAL A 563 11.53 24.83 -7.25
N PHE A 564 12.59 24.35 -7.94
CA PHE A 564 13.81 25.10 -8.26
C PHE A 564 13.95 25.40 -9.75
N GLY A 565 14.71 26.44 -10.10
CA GLY A 565 14.94 26.82 -11.50
C GLY A 565 16.03 25.93 -12.11
N ARG A 566 16.01 25.71 -13.43
CA ARG A 566 17.01 24.86 -14.10
C ARG A 566 18.43 25.37 -13.92
N GLU A 567 18.60 26.67 -13.77
CA GLU A 567 19.87 27.35 -13.49
C GLU A 567 20.56 26.85 -12.21
N VAL A 568 19.80 26.36 -11.22
CA VAL A 568 20.35 25.84 -9.97
C VAL A 568 21.25 24.64 -10.20
N LEU A 569 20.93 23.79 -11.17
CA LEU A 569 21.72 22.59 -11.45
C LEU A 569 23.15 22.96 -11.85
N GLY A 570 23.32 23.96 -12.72
CA GLY A 570 24.64 24.42 -13.15
C GLY A 570 25.45 25.02 -11.99
N VAL A 571 24.82 25.87 -11.18
CA VAL A 571 25.46 26.46 -9.99
C VAL A 571 25.89 25.36 -9.02
N ILE A 572 25.04 24.35 -8.82
CA ILE A 572 25.33 23.29 -7.87
C ILE A 572 26.40 22.35 -8.37
N GLU A 573 26.38 22.03 -9.66
CA GLU A 573 27.40 21.20 -10.30
C GLU A 573 28.78 21.84 -10.20
N GLU A 574 28.91 23.14 -10.53
CA GLU A 574 30.16 23.88 -10.40
C GLU A 574 30.64 23.90 -8.93
N GLY A 575 29.74 24.20 -8.00
CA GLY A 575 30.04 24.26 -6.57
C GLY A 575 30.37 22.90 -5.93
N MET A 576 29.97 21.78 -6.54
CA MET A 576 30.34 20.43 -6.10
C MET A 576 31.69 19.96 -6.67
N ARG A 577 32.18 20.54 -7.77
CA ARG A 577 33.48 20.24 -8.37
C ARG A 577 34.65 20.97 -7.68
N GLY A 578 34.40 22.17 -7.17
CA GLY A 578 35.32 22.92 -6.31
C GLY A 578 35.34 22.41 -4.87
#